data_AF-A0AA37KNR2-F1
#
_entry.id   AF-A0AA37KNR2-F1
#
_cell.length_a   1.000
_cell.length_b   1.000
_cell.length_c   1.000
_cell.angle_alpha   90.00
_cell.angle_beta   90.00
_cell.angle_gamma   90.00
#
_symmetry.space_group_name_H-M   'P 1'
#
loop_
_entity.id
_entity.type
_entity.pdbx_description
1 polymer ?
#
loop_
_entity_poly.entity_id
_entity_poly.type
_entity_poly.pdbx_seq_one_letter_code
_entity_poly.pdbx_strand_id
1 'polypeptide(L)'
;MTLKELIEQGEQLSADSYDDNRFGTWIRNKERLQEWKRIALMFVQNEYPQHQQTQNFNHIVQQRSQLKKDCDELIAILKAFNAIQPLNKGADYNGILSLIFNNFHTCARQLKRRHANMPTIELENEYDVQDLLHALLRLHFEDVRPEEWTPSYAGNSNRMDFLLNNEEIAIEVKMTRKGLEDKEIGEQLIIDIAKYQIHPKCKTLYCFVYDPDGRIRNPRGLEQDLQQTKSEIKIKAYIRPL
;
A
#
# COMPACT_ATOMS: atom_id res chain seq x y z
N MET A 1 17.80 -0.76 15.85
CA MET A 1 19.01 -0.64 15.03
C MET A 1 18.61 -0.11 13.67
N THR A 2 19.29 0.92 13.19
CA THR A 2 18.97 1.62 11.95
C THR A 2 19.71 1.02 10.75
N LEU A 3 19.27 1.32 9.54
CA LEU A 3 19.97 0.91 8.32
C LEU A 3 21.41 1.45 8.28
N LYS A 4 21.63 2.67 8.77
CA LYS A 4 22.96 3.28 8.84
C LYS A 4 23.89 2.55 9.81
N GLU A 5 23.38 2.18 10.99
CA GLU A 5 24.12 1.37 11.97
C GLU A 5 24.50 -0.01 11.40
N LEU A 6 23.60 -0.64 10.63
CA LEU A 6 23.89 -1.93 9.97
C LEU A 6 24.99 -1.81 8.91
N ILE A 7 24.99 -0.73 8.14
CA ILE A 7 26.04 -0.44 7.15
C ILE A 7 27.38 -0.27 7.86
N GLU A 8 27.44 0.59 8.88
CA GLU A 8 28.68 0.86 9.63
C GLU A 8 29.25 -0.41 10.28
N GLN A 9 28.40 -1.27 10.87
CA GLN A 9 28.83 -2.56 11.40
C GLN A 9 29.37 -3.51 10.33
N GLY A 10 28.73 -3.54 9.16
CA GLY A 10 29.19 -4.35 8.03
C GLY A 10 30.54 -3.88 7.51
N GLU A 11 30.75 -2.57 7.40
CA GLU A 11 32.03 -1.98 6.98
C GLU A 11 33.16 -2.33 7.96
N GLN A 12 32.91 -2.26 9.27
CA GLN A 12 33.87 -2.67 10.29
C GLN A 12 34.24 -4.16 10.15
N LEU A 13 33.25 -5.03 9.91
CA LEU A 13 33.49 -6.46 9.66
C LEU A 13 34.31 -6.70 8.39
N SER A 14 33.99 -6.00 7.30
CA SER A 14 34.72 -6.10 6.04
C SER A 14 36.18 -5.64 6.16
N ALA A 15 36.42 -4.56 6.90
CA ALA A 15 37.76 -4.07 7.21
C ALA A 15 38.56 -5.07 8.05
N ASP A 16 37.91 -5.82 8.96
CA ASP A 16 38.52 -6.90 9.74
C ASP A 16 38.64 -8.21 8.93
N SER A 17 39.43 -8.14 7.86
CA SER A 17 39.67 -9.26 6.95
C SER A 17 41.15 -9.64 6.87
N TYR A 18 41.41 -10.80 6.27
CA TYR A 18 42.74 -11.31 5.98
C TYR A 18 42.77 -11.94 4.59
N ASP A 19 43.92 -11.86 3.94
CA ASP A 19 44.10 -12.47 2.63
C ASP A 19 44.61 -13.91 2.77
N ASP A 20 43.92 -14.85 2.14
CA ASP A 20 44.41 -16.20 1.91
C ASP A 20 44.94 -16.24 0.47
N ASN A 21 46.27 -16.28 0.34
CA ASN A 21 47.00 -16.26 -0.94
C ASN A 21 46.52 -17.31 -1.98
N ARG A 22 45.67 -18.27 -1.61
CA ARG A 22 45.10 -19.28 -2.52
C ARG A 22 43.59 -19.18 -2.73
N PHE A 23 42.85 -18.59 -1.78
CA PHE A 23 41.38 -18.66 -1.76
C PHE A 23 40.69 -17.29 -1.63
N GLY A 24 41.46 -16.20 -1.69
CA GLY A 24 40.97 -14.82 -1.65
C GLY A 24 40.88 -14.25 -0.25
N THR A 25 40.18 -13.12 -0.10
CA THR A 25 40.10 -12.40 1.17
C THR A 25 38.91 -12.86 2.01
N TRP A 26 39.15 -13.14 3.29
CA TRP A 26 38.18 -13.70 4.25
C TRP A 26 37.96 -12.75 5.43
N ILE A 27 36.74 -12.70 5.94
CA ILE A 27 36.43 -11.99 7.20
C ILE A 27 37.00 -12.78 8.38
N ARG A 28 37.68 -12.14 9.35
CA ARG A 28 38.30 -12.86 10.48
C ARG A 28 37.27 -13.47 11.42
N ASN A 29 36.31 -12.66 11.90
CA ASN A 29 35.33 -13.09 12.89
C ASN A 29 34.09 -13.72 12.24
N LYS A 30 34.11 -15.05 12.12
CA LYS A 30 33.01 -15.81 11.52
C LYS A 30 31.69 -15.64 12.26
N GLU A 31 31.69 -15.73 13.59
CA GLU A 31 30.46 -15.71 14.39
C GLU A 31 29.77 -14.36 14.29
N ARG A 32 30.54 -13.27 14.47
CA ARG A 32 30.03 -11.89 14.34
C ARG A 32 29.53 -11.60 12.92
N LEU A 33 30.19 -12.14 11.89
CA LEU A 33 29.70 -12.04 10.52
C LEU A 33 28.34 -12.74 10.35
N GLN A 34 28.16 -13.95 10.88
CA GLN A 34 26.90 -14.67 10.75
C GLN A 34 25.77 -13.99 11.51
N GLU A 35 26.04 -13.47 12.70
CA GLU A 35 25.08 -12.68 13.48
C GLU A 35 24.63 -11.43 12.71
N TRP A 36 25.59 -10.63 12.22
CA TRP A 36 25.30 -9.44 11.42
C TRP A 36 24.49 -9.78 10.17
N LYS A 37 24.85 -10.85 9.43
CA LYS A 37 24.10 -11.31 8.25
C LYS A 37 22.64 -11.61 8.57
N ARG A 38 22.36 -12.25 9.72
CA ARG A 38 21.00 -12.60 10.15
C ARG A 38 20.17 -11.36 10.48
N ILE A 39 20.75 -10.46 11.26
CA ILE A 39 20.11 -9.22 11.65
C ILE A 39 19.83 -8.37 10.40
N ALA A 40 20.82 -8.18 9.53
CA ALA A 40 20.66 -7.39 8.32
C ALA A 40 19.61 -7.99 7.38
N LEU A 41 19.55 -9.32 7.27
CA LEU A 41 18.50 -10.01 6.52
C LEU A 41 17.11 -9.73 7.10
N MET A 42 16.93 -9.86 8.41
CA MET A 42 15.64 -9.58 9.06
C MET A 42 15.21 -8.13 8.85
N PHE A 43 16.15 -7.18 8.92
CA PHE A 43 15.90 -5.78 8.65
C PHE A 43 15.37 -5.57 7.22
N VAL A 44 16.08 -6.05 6.19
CA VAL A 44 15.65 -5.84 4.80
C VAL A 44 14.36 -6.59 4.46
N GLN A 45 14.08 -7.74 5.11
CA GLN A 45 12.81 -8.45 4.95
C GLN A 45 11.64 -7.69 5.57
N ASN A 46 11.84 -7.04 6.71
CA ASN A 46 10.81 -6.24 7.36
C ASN A 46 10.52 -4.95 6.59
N GLU A 47 11.59 -4.22 6.24
CA GLU A 47 11.46 -2.91 5.62
C GLU A 47 11.13 -2.99 4.13
N TYR A 48 11.64 -4.00 3.41
CA TYR A 48 11.53 -4.12 1.95
C TYR A 48 11.12 -5.52 1.49
N PRO A 49 10.01 -6.10 1.99
CA PRO A 49 9.68 -7.52 1.82
C PRO A 49 9.58 -7.99 0.36
N GLN A 50 9.11 -7.10 -0.54
CA GLN A 50 8.83 -7.42 -1.95
C GLN A 50 9.91 -6.95 -2.93
N HIS A 51 11.02 -6.39 -2.44
CA HIS A 51 12.06 -5.88 -3.32
C HIS A 51 12.95 -7.00 -3.86
N GLN A 52 13.30 -6.97 -5.15
CA GLN A 52 14.17 -7.99 -5.77
C GLN A 52 15.52 -8.12 -5.04
N GLN A 53 16.08 -7.00 -4.58
CA GLN A 53 17.34 -7.04 -3.82
C GLN A 53 17.21 -7.69 -2.44
N THR A 54 16.01 -7.73 -1.84
CA THR A 54 15.76 -8.49 -0.60
C THR A 54 15.88 -9.99 -0.84
N GLN A 55 15.40 -10.47 -2.00
CA GLN A 55 15.56 -11.87 -2.41
C GLN A 55 17.04 -12.20 -2.69
N ASN A 56 17.74 -11.32 -3.40
CA ASN A 56 19.17 -11.47 -3.67
C ASN A 56 19.98 -11.48 -2.35
N PHE A 57 19.66 -10.58 -1.42
CA PHE A 57 20.29 -10.51 -0.10
C PHE A 57 20.12 -11.83 0.67
N ASN A 58 18.90 -12.37 0.70
CA ASN A 58 18.62 -13.67 1.30
C ASN A 58 19.44 -14.80 0.65
N HIS A 59 19.53 -14.82 -0.68
CA HIS A 59 20.33 -15.81 -1.41
C HIS A 59 21.80 -15.79 -0.98
N ILE A 60 22.42 -14.61 -0.92
CA ILE A 60 23.84 -14.44 -0.50
C ILE A 60 24.03 -14.89 0.96
N VAL A 61 23.09 -14.55 1.86
CA VAL A 61 23.14 -14.98 3.27
C VAL A 61 23.04 -16.51 3.39
N GLN A 62 22.20 -17.16 2.57
CA GLN A 62 22.01 -18.62 2.59
C GLN A 62 23.25 -19.41 2.16
N GLN A 63 24.14 -18.83 1.35
CA GLN A 63 25.40 -19.47 0.94
C GLN A 63 26.38 -19.67 2.12
N ARG A 64 26.12 -19.05 3.29
CA ARG A 64 26.95 -19.16 4.52
C ARG A 64 28.45 -18.89 4.31
N SER A 65 28.79 -18.14 3.27
CA SER A 65 30.18 -17.78 2.94
C SER A 65 30.79 -16.82 3.96
N GLN A 66 32.11 -16.87 4.08
CA GLN A 66 32.95 -15.96 4.88
C GLN A 66 33.85 -15.08 3.99
N LEU A 67 33.71 -15.17 2.66
CA LEU A 67 34.48 -14.35 1.73
C LEU A 67 34.10 -12.88 1.90
N LYS A 68 35.12 -12.01 1.90
CA LYS A 68 34.97 -10.56 2.03
C LYS A 68 34.07 -10.00 0.92
N LYS A 69 34.23 -10.49 -0.30
CA LYS A 69 33.41 -10.07 -1.45
C LYS A 69 31.91 -10.23 -1.22
N ASP A 70 31.49 -11.28 -0.51
CA ASP A 70 30.08 -11.54 -0.24
C ASP A 70 29.57 -10.62 0.89
N CYS A 71 30.43 -10.27 1.85
CA CYS A 71 30.13 -9.24 2.84
C CYS A 71 29.98 -7.87 2.17
N ASP A 72 30.90 -7.52 1.26
CA ASP A 72 30.91 -6.26 0.52
C ASP A 72 29.66 -6.12 -0.35
N GLU A 73 29.22 -7.20 -1.00
CA GLU A 73 27.98 -7.20 -1.79
C GLU A 73 26.74 -6.93 -0.91
N LEU A 74 26.64 -7.58 0.26
CA LEU A 74 25.55 -7.31 1.21
C LEU A 74 25.57 -5.85 1.67
N ILE A 75 26.75 -5.29 1.98
CA ILE A 75 26.91 -3.88 2.37
C ILE A 75 26.49 -2.96 1.21
N ALA A 76 26.85 -3.29 -0.02
CA ALA A 76 26.48 -2.51 -1.21
C ALA A 76 24.96 -2.47 -1.39
N ILE A 77 24.27 -3.59 -1.19
CA ILE A 77 22.79 -3.64 -1.21
C ILE A 77 22.20 -2.74 -0.12
N LEU A 78 22.72 -2.79 1.12
CA LEU A 78 22.24 -1.93 2.20
C LEU A 78 22.48 -0.44 1.90
N LYS A 79 23.64 -0.09 1.33
CA LYS A 79 23.94 1.28 0.88
C LYS A 79 22.99 1.74 -0.23
N ALA A 80 22.66 0.86 -1.18
CA ALA A 80 21.70 1.15 -2.22
C ALA A 80 20.30 1.42 -1.64
N PHE A 81 19.84 0.59 -0.68
CA PHE A 81 18.60 0.84 0.05
C PHE A 81 18.64 2.19 0.79
N ASN A 82 19.75 2.53 1.42
CA ASN A 82 19.89 3.79 2.15
C ASN A 82 19.94 5.03 1.22
N ALA A 83 20.58 4.92 0.06
CA ALA A 83 20.74 6.04 -0.87
C ALA A 83 19.49 6.28 -1.72
N ILE A 84 18.88 5.21 -2.22
CA ILE A 84 17.71 5.28 -3.09
C ILE A 84 16.45 5.47 -2.24
N GLN A 85 16.46 4.98 -1.00
CA GLN A 85 15.27 4.84 -0.14
C GLN A 85 14.08 4.38 -0.99
N PRO A 86 14.22 3.23 -1.69
CA PRO A 86 13.24 2.84 -2.68
C PRO A 86 11.88 2.88 -2.00
N LEU A 87 10.98 3.71 -2.56
CA LEU A 87 9.57 3.77 -2.15
C LEU A 87 9.13 2.36 -1.87
N ASN A 88 8.46 2.15 -0.75
CA ASN A 88 8.06 0.84 -0.27
C ASN A 88 7.09 0.20 -1.27
N LYS A 89 7.61 -0.32 -2.38
CA LYS A 89 6.88 -1.06 -3.42
C LYS A 89 6.31 -2.37 -2.86
N GLY A 90 6.59 -2.67 -1.58
CA GLY A 90 6.07 -3.79 -0.81
C GLY A 90 5.10 -3.42 0.32
N ALA A 91 4.72 -2.15 0.50
CA ALA A 91 3.54 -1.87 1.32
C ALA A 91 2.34 -2.49 0.61
N ASP A 92 1.65 -3.42 1.29
CA ASP A 92 0.46 -4.06 0.74
C ASP A 92 -0.69 -3.05 0.75
N TYR A 93 -0.65 -2.05 -0.13
CA TYR A 93 -1.71 -1.04 -0.26
C TYR A 93 -3.06 -1.71 -0.52
N ASN A 94 -3.04 -2.84 -1.23
CA ASN A 94 -4.23 -3.66 -1.43
C ASN A 94 -4.76 -4.22 -0.12
N GLY A 95 -3.88 -4.78 0.72
CA GLY A 95 -4.20 -5.28 2.05
C GLY A 95 -4.67 -4.18 3.00
N ILE A 96 -4.01 -3.02 3.00
CA ILE A 96 -4.38 -1.85 3.80
C ILE A 96 -5.78 -1.37 3.40
N LEU A 97 -6.01 -1.09 2.12
CA LEU A 97 -7.30 -0.63 1.62
C LEU A 97 -8.39 -1.67 1.85
N SER A 98 -8.11 -2.96 1.60
CA SER A 98 -9.02 -4.06 1.91
C SER A 98 -9.38 -4.09 3.39
N LEU A 99 -8.40 -3.94 4.28
CA LEU A 99 -8.61 -3.89 5.73
C LEU A 99 -9.49 -2.71 6.12
N ILE A 100 -9.22 -1.51 5.59
CA ILE A 100 -10.01 -0.30 5.82
C ILE A 100 -11.45 -0.52 5.36
N PHE A 101 -11.68 -0.90 4.10
CA PHE A 101 -13.02 -1.06 3.54
C PHE A 101 -13.83 -2.16 4.24
N ASN A 102 -13.22 -3.32 4.50
CA ASN A 102 -13.89 -4.43 5.17
C ASN A 102 -14.29 -4.08 6.63
N ASN A 103 -13.53 -3.22 7.30
CA ASN A 103 -13.79 -2.82 8.69
C ASN A 103 -14.44 -1.43 8.83
N PHE A 104 -14.74 -0.76 7.71
CA PHE A 104 -15.29 0.60 7.72
C PHE A 104 -16.59 0.68 8.53
N HIS A 105 -17.52 -0.26 8.31
CA HIS A 105 -18.78 -0.32 9.05
C HIS A 105 -18.57 -0.52 10.56
N THR A 106 -17.58 -1.32 10.96
CA THR A 106 -17.22 -1.52 12.37
C THR A 106 -16.73 -0.21 12.99
N CYS A 107 -15.87 0.54 12.29
CA CYS A 107 -15.41 1.86 12.71
C CYS A 107 -16.60 2.84 12.84
N ALA A 108 -17.44 2.95 11.82
CA ALA A 108 -18.62 3.80 11.81
C ALA A 108 -19.59 3.49 12.97
N ARG A 109 -19.84 2.21 13.26
CA ARG A 109 -20.67 1.79 14.41
C ARG A 109 -20.03 2.13 15.75
N GLN A 110 -18.70 2.02 15.85
CA GLN A 110 -18.00 2.36 17.09
C GLN A 110 -18.06 3.86 17.39
N LEU A 111 -18.01 4.71 16.36
CA LEU A 111 -18.17 6.16 16.54
C LEU A 111 -19.53 6.53 17.14
N LYS A 112 -20.59 5.78 16.83
CA LYS A 112 -21.92 5.94 17.46
C LYS A 112 -21.96 5.60 18.95
N ARG A 113 -20.97 4.85 19.48
CA ARG A 113 -20.90 4.45 20.90
C ARG A 113 -20.06 5.43 21.71
N ARG A 114 -20.64 6.60 22.01
CA ARG A 114 -19.99 7.68 22.76
C ARG A 114 -20.29 7.60 24.25
N HIS A 115 -19.30 7.96 25.07
CA HIS A 115 -19.54 8.20 26.50
C HIS A 115 -20.49 9.40 26.67
N ALA A 116 -21.38 9.32 27.66
CA ALA A 116 -22.29 10.41 28.05
C ALA A 116 -23.19 10.97 26.91
N ASN A 117 -23.58 10.14 25.93
CA ASN A 117 -24.45 10.54 24.81
C ASN A 117 -23.96 11.78 24.06
N MET A 118 -22.64 11.97 23.98
CA MET A 118 -22.07 13.08 23.20
C MET A 118 -22.38 12.92 21.71
N PRO A 119 -22.56 14.03 20.96
CA PRO A 119 -22.69 14.00 19.52
C PRO A 119 -21.54 13.23 18.84
N THR A 120 -21.85 12.63 17.70
CA THR A 120 -20.92 11.92 16.82
C THR A 120 -21.09 12.40 15.39
N ILE A 121 -20.14 12.06 14.53
CA ILE A 121 -20.36 12.08 13.07
C ILE A 121 -21.45 11.05 12.72
N GLU A 122 -22.50 11.49 12.03
CA GLU A 122 -23.51 10.62 11.43
C GLU A 122 -23.19 10.46 9.95
N LEU A 123 -23.32 9.22 9.45
CA LEU A 123 -23.09 8.93 8.04
C LEU A 123 -24.44 8.83 7.35
N GLU A 124 -24.89 9.94 6.75
CA GLU A 124 -26.18 10.05 6.08
C GLU A 124 -26.04 10.04 4.56
N ASN A 125 -24.90 10.50 4.05
CA ASN A 125 -24.62 10.58 2.62
C ASN A 125 -23.15 10.25 2.29
N GLU A 126 -22.82 10.27 0.99
CA GLU A 126 -21.50 9.92 0.47
C GLU A 126 -20.37 10.84 0.98
N TYR A 127 -20.64 12.12 1.20
CA TYR A 127 -19.64 13.06 1.73
C TYR A 127 -19.27 12.74 3.18
N ASP A 128 -20.22 12.31 4.01
CA ASP A 128 -19.91 11.89 5.38
C ASP A 128 -19.03 10.63 5.40
N VAL A 129 -19.28 9.71 4.45
CA VAL A 129 -18.44 8.51 4.24
C VAL A 129 -17.04 8.91 3.80
N GLN A 130 -16.94 9.88 2.87
CA GLN A 130 -15.67 10.44 2.43
C GLN A 130 -14.89 11.05 3.60
N ASP A 131 -15.52 11.85 4.46
CA ASP A 131 -14.85 12.47 5.62
C ASP A 131 -14.23 11.45 6.56
N LEU A 132 -15.00 10.42 6.94
CA LEU A 132 -14.47 9.34 7.78
C LEU A 132 -13.38 8.54 7.06
N LEU A 133 -13.57 8.23 5.78
CA LEU A 133 -12.60 7.47 5.02
C LEU A 133 -11.28 8.24 4.87
N HIS A 134 -11.34 9.56 4.61
CA HIS A 134 -10.17 10.41 4.49
C HIS A 134 -9.32 10.37 5.77
N ALA A 135 -9.96 10.46 6.94
CA ALA A 135 -9.26 10.35 8.22
C ALA A 135 -8.55 9.00 8.37
N LEU A 136 -9.18 7.89 7.94
CA LEU A 136 -8.56 6.55 7.98
C LEU A 136 -7.41 6.42 6.98
N LEU A 137 -7.56 6.96 5.77
CA LEU A 137 -6.51 6.92 4.74
C LEU A 137 -5.26 7.70 5.19
N ARG A 138 -5.44 8.87 5.82
CA ARG A 138 -4.33 9.69 6.35
C ARG A 138 -3.49 8.99 7.42
N LEU A 139 -3.95 7.89 8.01
CA LEU A 139 -3.15 7.07 8.92
C LEU A 139 -2.09 6.22 8.19
N HIS A 140 -2.31 5.96 6.90
CA HIS A 140 -1.53 4.98 6.13
C HIS A 140 -0.85 5.58 4.90
N PHE A 141 -1.34 6.72 4.39
CA PHE A 141 -0.89 7.33 3.15
C PHE A 141 -0.48 8.79 3.39
N GLU A 142 0.68 9.17 2.87
CA GLU A 142 1.28 10.50 3.08
C GLU A 142 0.59 11.58 2.23
N ASP A 143 0.39 11.31 0.93
CA ASP A 143 -0.20 12.24 -0.05
C ASP A 143 -1.61 11.78 -0.47
N VAL A 144 -2.57 11.94 0.46
CA VAL A 144 -4.01 11.78 0.19
C VAL A 144 -4.57 13.11 -0.29
N ARG A 145 -4.88 13.21 -1.57
CA ARG A 145 -5.49 14.40 -2.16
C ARG A 145 -6.99 14.19 -2.25
N PRO A 146 -7.79 14.86 -1.41
CA PRO A 146 -9.20 14.94 -1.72
C PRO A 146 -9.32 15.71 -3.03
N GLU A 147 -10.34 15.36 -3.80
CA GLU A 147 -10.99 16.39 -4.61
C GLU A 147 -10.18 16.93 -5.83
N GLU A 148 -9.30 16.11 -6.41
CA GLU A 148 -8.43 16.48 -7.54
C GLU A 148 -9.16 16.46 -8.89
N TRP A 149 -8.98 17.51 -9.70
CA TRP A 149 -9.66 17.64 -11.00
C TRP A 149 -9.06 16.70 -12.04
N THR A 150 -9.89 15.92 -12.72
CA THR A 150 -9.45 15.18 -13.91
C THR A 150 -9.25 16.13 -15.10
N PRO A 151 -8.34 15.84 -16.04
CA PRO A 151 -8.35 16.47 -17.35
C PRO A 151 -9.76 16.40 -17.96
N SER A 152 -10.20 17.44 -18.66
CA SER A 152 -11.57 17.56 -19.15
C SER A 152 -11.97 16.36 -19.99
N TYR A 153 -12.96 15.59 -19.55
CA TYR A 153 -13.59 14.53 -20.35
C TYR A 153 -14.94 15.03 -20.88
N ALA A 154 -15.11 15.02 -22.21
CA ALA A 154 -16.34 15.46 -22.87
C ALA A 154 -16.87 16.85 -22.40
N GLY A 155 -15.95 17.77 -22.06
CA GLY A 155 -16.30 19.13 -21.61
C GLY A 155 -16.70 19.27 -20.14
N ASN A 156 -16.68 18.19 -19.35
CA ASN A 156 -17.00 18.23 -17.93
C ASN A 156 -15.75 17.84 -17.11
N SER A 157 -15.17 18.78 -16.38
CA SER A 157 -14.17 18.48 -15.36
C SER A 157 -14.90 17.81 -14.20
N ASN A 158 -14.67 16.53 -13.96
CA ASN A 158 -15.19 15.88 -12.77
C ASN A 158 -14.11 15.80 -11.71
N ARG A 159 -14.55 15.85 -10.47
CA ARG A 159 -13.69 15.83 -9.30
C ARG A 159 -13.50 14.38 -8.86
N MET A 160 -12.26 13.95 -8.66
CA MET A 160 -12.00 12.66 -8.04
C MET A 160 -12.24 12.74 -6.54
N ASP A 161 -12.83 11.72 -5.92
CA ASP A 161 -13.05 11.74 -4.47
C ASP A 161 -11.71 11.73 -3.72
N PHE A 162 -10.87 10.72 -4.00
CA PHE A 162 -9.49 10.67 -3.49
C PHE A 162 -8.49 10.22 -4.54
N LEU A 163 -7.34 10.90 -4.56
CA LEU A 163 -6.12 10.42 -5.21
C LEU A 163 -5.03 10.18 -4.15
N LEU A 164 -4.59 8.93 -4.03
CA LEU A 164 -3.36 8.55 -3.33
C LEU A 164 -2.21 8.75 -4.33
N ASN A 165 -1.65 9.96 -4.33
CA ASN A 165 -0.87 10.46 -5.46
C ASN A 165 0.49 9.76 -5.62
N ASN A 166 1.09 9.29 -4.52
CA ASN A 166 2.35 8.56 -4.54
C ASN A 166 2.16 7.11 -5.01
N GLU A 167 0.98 6.55 -4.74
CA GLU A 167 0.61 5.16 -5.01
C GLU A 167 -0.05 4.99 -6.39
N GLU A 168 -0.37 6.09 -7.06
CA GLU A 168 -1.14 6.14 -8.32
C GLU A 168 -2.49 5.40 -8.20
N ILE A 169 -3.12 5.51 -7.03
CA ILE A 169 -4.40 4.89 -6.71
C ILE A 169 -5.47 5.97 -6.58
N ALA A 170 -6.58 5.80 -7.29
CA ALA A 170 -7.77 6.59 -7.07
C ALA A 170 -8.82 5.78 -6.29
N ILE A 171 -9.62 6.47 -5.48
CA ILE A 171 -10.74 5.87 -4.75
C ILE A 171 -12.00 6.69 -5.07
N GLU A 172 -13.02 6.02 -5.56
CA GLU A 172 -14.38 6.55 -5.75
C GLU A 172 -15.27 6.01 -4.63
N VAL A 173 -16.03 6.88 -3.97
CA VAL A 173 -16.87 6.57 -2.82
C VAL A 173 -18.33 6.76 -3.18
N LYS A 174 -19.17 5.76 -2.87
CA LYS A 174 -20.62 5.89 -2.92
C LYS A 174 -21.23 5.48 -1.59
N MET A 175 -22.39 6.03 -1.27
CA MET A 175 -23.24 5.54 -0.19
C MET A 175 -24.63 5.25 -0.75
N THR A 176 -25.13 4.04 -0.52
CA THR A 176 -26.48 3.70 -0.95
C THR A 176 -27.50 4.52 -0.16
N ARG A 177 -28.55 4.96 -0.84
CA ARG A 177 -29.69 5.65 -0.22
C ARG A 177 -30.95 5.32 -1.01
N LYS A 178 -32.10 5.78 -0.54
CA LYS A 178 -33.36 5.61 -1.29
C LYS A 178 -33.20 6.23 -2.69
N GLY A 179 -33.36 5.41 -3.74
CA GLY A 179 -33.19 5.83 -5.13
C GLY A 179 -31.75 5.81 -5.65
N LEU A 180 -30.79 5.34 -4.86
CA LEU A 180 -29.42 5.05 -5.29
C LEU A 180 -29.08 3.62 -4.81
N GLU A 181 -29.57 2.64 -5.56
CA GLU A 181 -29.51 1.22 -5.24
C GLU A 181 -28.65 0.48 -6.29
N ASP A 182 -28.85 -0.82 -6.46
CA ASP A 182 -28.01 -1.71 -7.29
C ASP A 182 -27.72 -1.15 -8.69
N LYS A 183 -28.78 -0.82 -9.44
CA LYS A 183 -28.66 -0.35 -10.82
C LYS A 183 -28.00 1.02 -10.91
N GLU A 184 -28.45 1.98 -10.11
CA GLU A 184 -27.96 3.35 -10.16
C GLU A 184 -26.50 3.46 -9.71
N ILE A 185 -26.09 2.66 -8.72
CA ILE A 185 -24.68 2.55 -8.30
C ILE A 185 -23.82 2.00 -9.44
N GLY A 186 -24.26 0.92 -10.09
CA GLY A 186 -23.54 0.34 -11.23
C GLY A 186 -23.37 1.33 -12.38
N GLU A 187 -24.44 2.01 -12.78
CA GLU A 187 -24.43 3.01 -13.86
C GLU A 187 -23.48 4.17 -13.55
N GLN A 188 -23.50 4.71 -12.32
CA GLN A 188 -22.59 5.78 -11.92
C GLN A 188 -21.12 5.32 -11.92
N LEU A 189 -20.84 4.16 -11.31
CA LEU A 189 -19.48 3.65 -11.22
C LEU A 189 -18.87 3.32 -12.60
N ILE A 190 -19.67 2.87 -13.57
CA ILE A 190 -19.21 2.68 -14.95
C ILE A 190 -18.75 4.01 -15.57
N ILE A 191 -19.52 5.08 -15.34
CA ILE A 191 -19.17 6.43 -15.80
C ILE A 191 -17.87 6.89 -15.11
N ASP A 192 -17.73 6.63 -13.82
CA ASP A 192 -16.55 7.04 -13.05
C ASP A 192 -15.30 6.24 -13.48
N ILE A 193 -15.40 4.93 -13.72
CA ILE A 193 -14.33 4.11 -14.34
C ILE A 193 -13.86 4.74 -15.67
N ALA A 194 -14.81 5.10 -16.54
CA ALA A 194 -14.50 5.64 -17.86
C ALA A 194 -13.77 6.99 -17.80
N LYS A 195 -14.08 7.81 -16.79
CA LYS A 195 -13.41 9.10 -16.55
C LYS A 195 -12.03 8.89 -15.95
N TYR A 196 -11.91 8.08 -14.91
CA TYR A 196 -10.68 7.99 -14.11
C TYR A 196 -9.53 7.32 -14.87
N GLN A 197 -9.82 6.43 -15.82
CA GLN A 197 -8.79 5.79 -16.65
C GLN A 197 -7.99 6.76 -17.54
N ILE A 198 -8.49 8.00 -17.75
CA ILE A 198 -7.75 9.02 -18.50
C ILE A 198 -6.74 9.78 -17.62
N HIS A 199 -6.83 9.64 -16.29
CA HIS A 199 -5.98 10.37 -15.37
C HIS A 199 -4.56 9.77 -15.37
N PRO A 200 -3.50 10.55 -15.65
CA PRO A 200 -2.16 10.01 -15.87
C PRO A 200 -1.60 9.27 -14.65
N LYS A 201 -2.03 9.67 -13.45
CA LYS A 201 -1.65 9.08 -12.16
C LYS A 201 -2.69 8.12 -11.57
N CYS A 202 -3.65 7.66 -12.36
CA CYS A 202 -4.55 6.60 -11.93
C CYS A 202 -4.12 5.30 -12.64
N LYS A 203 -3.53 4.36 -11.89
CA LYS A 203 -3.22 3.01 -12.38
C LYS A 203 -4.18 1.97 -11.81
N THR A 204 -4.73 2.24 -10.63
CA THR A 204 -5.75 1.41 -9.99
C THR A 204 -6.87 2.30 -9.46
N LEU A 205 -8.12 1.94 -9.77
CA LEU A 205 -9.33 2.54 -9.19
C LEU A 205 -9.96 1.57 -8.19
N TYR A 206 -10.21 2.08 -6.98
CA TYR A 206 -11.04 1.41 -5.99
C TYR A 206 -12.42 2.06 -5.94
N CYS A 207 -13.47 1.30 -6.20
CA CYS A 207 -14.85 1.70 -5.97
C CYS A 207 -15.28 1.20 -4.60
N PHE A 208 -15.45 2.09 -3.63
CA PHE A 208 -15.94 1.77 -2.30
C PHE A 208 -17.39 2.21 -2.14
N VAL A 209 -18.30 1.26 -1.98
CA VAL A 209 -19.72 1.51 -1.76
C VAL A 209 -20.08 1.14 -0.31
N TYR A 210 -20.50 2.14 0.46
CA TYR A 210 -21.04 1.94 1.79
C TYR A 210 -22.55 1.68 1.72
N ASP A 211 -22.96 0.46 2.00
CA ASP A 211 -24.35 -0.01 2.00
C ASP A 211 -24.80 -0.46 3.41
N PRO A 212 -24.99 0.47 4.35
CA PRO A 212 -25.31 0.13 5.75
C PRO A 212 -26.66 -0.58 5.91
N ASP A 213 -27.56 -0.41 4.94
CA ASP A 213 -28.94 -0.91 4.99
C ASP A 213 -29.16 -2.18 4.14
N GLY A 214 -28.14 -2.65 3.40
CA GLY A 214 -28.26 -3.82 2.51
C GLY A 214 -29.19 -3.59 1.32
N ARG A 215 -29.14 -2.40 0.70
CA ARG A 215 -29.95 -2.02 -0.46
C ARG A 215 -29.50 -2.74 -1.74
N ILE A 216 -28.22 -3.11 -1.85
CA ILE A 216 -27.68 -3.84 -2.98
C ILE A 216 -27.97 -5.33 -2.77
N ARG A 217 -28.71 -5.94 -3.70
CA ARG A 217 -29.24 -7.31 -3.54
C ARG A 217 -28.15 -8.37 -3.66
N ASN A 218 -27.21 -8.18 -4.59
CA ASN A 218 -26.08 -9.08 -4.80
C ASN A 218 -24.76 -8.30 -4.84
N PRO A 219 -24.23 -7.87 -3.67
CA PRO A 219 -23.00 -7.10 -3.59
C PRO A 219 -21.82 -7.78 -4.29
N ARG A 220 -21.67 -9.10 -4.14
CA ARG A 220 -20.59 -9.87 -4.76
C ARG A 220 -20.70 -9.93 -6.29
N GLY A 221 -21.92 -10.00 -6.82
CA GLY A 221 -22.17 -9.93 -8.26
C GLY A 221 -21.74 -8.58 -8.83
N LEU A 222 -22.23 -7.48 -8.24
CA LEU A 222 -21.89 -6.13 -8.70
C LEU A 222 -20.38 -5.84 -8.57
N GLU A 223 -19.73 -6.31 -7.50
CA GLU A 223 -18.26 -6.23 -7.37
C GLU A 223 -17.54 -6.94 -8.53
N GLN A 224 -18.00 -8.12 -8.95
CA GLN A 224 -17.39 -8.88 -10.04
C GLN A 224 -17.64 -8.21 -11.39
N ASP A 225 -18.85 -7.74 -11.64
CA ASP A 225 -19.22 -7.07 -12.88
C ASP A 225 -18.41 -5.79 -13.11
N LEU A 226 -18.24 -4.97 -12.06
CA LEU A 226 -17.41 -3.76 -12.11
C LEU A 226 -15.94 -4.09 -12.37
N GLN A 227 -15.39 -5.13 -11.71
CA GLN A 227 -13.99 -5.53 -11.89
C GLN A 227 -13.70 -6.14 -13.27
N GLN A 228 -14.72 -6.68 -13.95
CA GLN A 228 -14.61 -7.21 -15.31
C GLN A 228 -14.84 -6.15 -16.40
N THR A 229 -15.19 -4.91 -16.01
CA THR A 229 -15.36 -3.81 -16.95
C THR A 229 -14.05 -3.54 -17.69
N LYS A 230 -14.11 -3.49 -19.02
CA LYS A 230 -12.94 -3.23 -19.87
C LYS A 230 -12.39 -1.84 -19.59
N SER A 231 -11.16 -1.76 -19.09
CA SER A 231 -10.48 -0.52 -18.77
C SER A 231 -8.96 -0.63 -18.91
N GLU A 232 -8.30 0.49 -19.13
CA GLU A 232 -6.82 0.61 -19.17
C GLU A 232 -6.19 0.60 -17.76
N ILE A 233 -7.01 0.73 -16.72
CA ILE A 233 -6.58 0.71 -15.32
C ILE A 233 -7.14 -0.52 -14.60
N LYS A 234 -6.50 -0.90 -13.50
CA LYS A 234 -7.00 -1.98 -12.65
C LYS A 234 -8.21 -1.51 -11.84
N ILE A 235 -9.30 -2.25 -11.86
CA ILE A 235 -10.50 -1.93 -11.07
C ILE A 235 -10.60 -2.89 -9.89
N LYS A 236 -10.98 -2.36 -8.73
CA LYS A 236 -11.35 -3.12 -7.54
C LYS A 236 -12.61 -2.54 -6.93
N ALA A 237 -13.57 -3.38 -6.59
CA ALA A 237 -14.83 -2.94 -6.01
C ALA A 237 -15.02 -3.56 -4.62
N TYR A 238 -15.51 -2.74 -3.68
CA TYR A 238 -15.82 -3.12 -2.31
C TYR A 238 -17.20 -2.57 -1.95
N ILE A 239 -18.17 -3.45 -1.80
CA ILE A 239 -19.51 -3.10 -1.32
C ILE A 239 -19.64 -3.62 0.11
N ARG A 240 -19.70 -2.72 1.09
CA ARG A 240 -19.61 -3.06 2.52
C ARG A 240 -20.64 -2.31 3.35
N PRO A 241 -21.15 -2.88 4.46
CA PRO A 241 -20.96 -4.27 4.91
C PRO A 241 -21.55 -5.31 3.94
N LEU A 242 -21.14 -6.58 4.10
CA LEU A 242 -21.72 -7.74 3.40
C LEU A 242 -22.77 -8.43 4.28
#